data_AF-A0A7Z0TZ92-F1
#
_entry.id   AF-A0A7Z0TZ92-F1
#
_cell.length_a   1.000
_cell.length_b   1.000
_cell.length_c   1.000
_cell.angle_alpha   90.00
_cell.angle_beta   90.00
_cell.angle_gamma   90.00
#
_symmetry.space_group_name_H-M   'P 1'
#
loop_
_entity.id
_entity.type
_entity.pdbx_description
1 polymer ?
#
loop_
_entity_poly.entity_id
_entity_poly.type
_entity_poly.pdbx_seq_one_letter_code
_entity_poly.pdbx_strand_id
1 'polypeptide(L)'
;MRATVVGLVTPHLLRVVDLANEAQKGVNVHWHLNDAVARSMADLSDQFNAPALVAAYVEGLENVAAQAPKAKEDYVRVLQEAAGAARRLRRD
;
A
#
# COMPACT_ATOMS: atom_id res chain seq x y z
N MET A 1 -11.90 12.75 -13.03
CA MET A 1 -10.85 12.72 -11.98
C MET A 1 -10.74 11.39 -11.23
N ARG A 2 -11.83 10.75 -10.75
CA ARG A 2 -11.74 9.47 -10.01
C ARG A 2 -11.03 8.33 -10.78
N ALA A 3 -11.33 8.15 -12.06
CA ALA A 3 -10.66 7.12 -12.88
C ALA A 3 -9.15 7.33 -13.00
N THR A 4 -8.69 8.59 -13.03
CA THR A 4 -7.26 8.95 -13.08
C THR A 4 -6.55 8.61 -11.76
N VAL A 5 -7.21 8.86 -10.62
CA VAL A 5 -6.66 8.51 -9.30
C VAL A 5 -6.54 6.99 -9.15
N VAL A 6 -7.57 6.24 -9.53
CA VAL A 6 -7.54 4.76 -9.49
C VAL A 6 -6.41 4.24 -10.38
N GLY A 7 -6.33 4.68 -11.64
CA GLY A 7 -5.29 4.23 -12.56
C GLY A 7 -3.86 4.52 -12.09
N LEU A 8 -3.65 5.60 -11.34
CA LEU A 8 -2.34 5.96 -10.78
C LEU A 8 -2.02 5.21 -9.48
N VAL A 9 -3.01 4.91 -8.64
CA VAL A 9 -2.79 4.27 -7.33
C VAL A 9 -2.79 2.73 -7.42
N THR A 10 -3.59 2.14 -8.32
CA THR A 10 -3.75 0.69 -8.45
C THR A 10 -2.42 -0.06 -8.63
N PRO A 11 -1.46 0.38 -9.46
CA PRO A 11 -0.18 -0.32 -9.60
C PRO A 11 0.59 -0.44 -8.27
N HIS A 12 0.54 0.60 -7.44
CA HIS A 12 1.20 0.60 -6.13
C HIS A 12 0.49 -0.34 -5.15
N LEU A 13 -0.84 -0.37 -5.15
CA LEU A 13 -1.61 -1.30 -4.32
C LEU A 13 -1.34 -2.76 -4.70
N LEU A 14 -1.33 -3.08 -5.99
CA LEU A 14 -1.07 -4.44 -6.46
C LEU A 14 0.31 -4.93 -6.04
N ARG A 15 1.34 -4.08 -6.12
CA ARG A 15 2.69 -4.43 -5.66
C ARG A 15 2.72 -4.79 -4.16
N VAL A 16 1.98 -4.08 -3.31
CA VAL A 16 1.90 -4.42 -1.88
C VAL A 16 1.09 -5.71 -1.66
N VAL A 17 0.01 -5.92 -2.43
CA VAL A 17 -0.78 -7.16 -2.40
C VAL A 17 0.07 -8.37 -2.76
N ASP A 18 0.95 -8.25 -3.75
CA ASP A 18 1.87 -9.32 -4.13
C ASP A 18 2.83 -9.67 -2.99
N LEU A 19 3.40 -8.65 -2.32
CA LEU A 19 4.24 -8.87 -1.14
C LEU A 19 3.46 -9.51 0.02
N ALA A 20 2.21 -9.12 0.23
CA ALA A 20 1.35 -9.72 1.25
C ALA A 20 1.05 -11.20 0.92
N ASN A 21 0.88 -11.54 -0.36
CA ASN A 21 0.72 -12.94 -0.79
C ASN A 21 2.00 -13.76 -0.58
N GLU A 22 3.18 -13.18 -0.83
CA GLU A 22 4.46 -13.85 -0.54
C GLU A 22 4.67 -14.05 0.97
N ALA A 23 4.33 -13.04 1.79
CA ALA A 23 4.36 -13.16 3.24
C ALA A 23 3.48 -14.30 3.76
N GLN A 24 2.28 -14.44 3.19
CA GLN A 24 1.35 -15.52 3.53
C GLN A 24 1.90 -16.92 3.21
N LYS A 25 2.89 -17.02 2.31
CA LYS A 25 3.61 -18.27 2.01
C LYS A 25 4.84 -18.48 2.90
N GLY A 26 5.08 -17.59 3.87
CA GLY A 26 6.22 -17.64 4.79
C GLY A 26 7.46 -16.88 4.31
N VAL A 27 7.37 -16.08 3.23
CA VAL A 27 8.49 -15.27 2.75
C VAL A 27 8.66 -14.03 3.63
N ASN A 28 9.90 -13.73 4.04
CA ASN A 28 10.19 -12.48 4.72
C ASN A 28 10.20 -11.30 3.73
N VAL A 29 9.15 -10.49 3.77
CA VAL A 29 8.96 -9.35 2.85
C VAL A 29 9.24 -8.00 3.49
N HIS A 30 9.66 -7.92 4.75
CA HIS A 30 9.67 -6.65 5.50
C HIS A 30 10.52 -5.55 4.84
N TRP A 31 11.72 -5.89 4.35
CA TRP A 31 12.55 -4.94 3.61
C TRP A 31 11.90 -4.50 2.30
N HIS A 32 11.38 -5.45 1.52
CA HIS A 32 10.71 -5.18 0.24
C HIS A 32 9.45 -4.33 0.43
N LEU A 33 8.71 -4.54 1.52
CA LEU A 33 7.52 -3.78 1.88
C LEU A 33 7.86 -2.32 2.15
N ASN A 34 8.86 -2.06 2.98
CA ASN A 34 9.27 -0.70 3.32
C ASN A 34 9.80 0.05 2.08
N ASP A 35 10.63 -0.60 1.26
CA ASP A 35 11.13 -0.02 0.00
C ASP A 35 9.97 0.28 -0.97
N ALA A 36 9.05 -0.67 -1.16
CA ALA A 36 7.89 -0.49 -2.04
C ALA A 36 6.97 0.64 -1.58
N VAL A 37 6.71 0.75 -0.27
CA VAL A 37 5.90 1.84 0.29
C VAL A 37 6.60 3.18 0.15
N ALA A 38 7.90 3.26 0.46
CA ALA A 38 8.66 4.50 0.33
C ALA A 38 8.70 5.01 -1.12
N ARG A 39 8.98 4.13 -2.09
CA ARG A 39 8.96 4.48 -3.51
C ARG A 39 7.57 4.90 -3.97
N SER A 40 6.53 4.17 -3.58
CA SER A 40 5.16 4.52 -3.95
C SER A 40 4.76 5.90 -3.39
N MET A 41 5.14 6.22 -2.16
CA MET A 41 4.90 7.54 -1.58
C MET A 41 5.65 8.64 -2.33
N ALA A 42 6.92 8.41 -2.71
CA ALA A 42 7.68 9.36 -3.52
C ALA A 42 7.04 9.57 -4.90
N ASP A 43 6.78 8.49 -5.64
CA ASP A 43 6.19 8.52 -6.98
C ASP A 43 4.83 9.23 -7.01
N LEU A 44 4.00 9.02 -6.00
CA LEU A 44 2.69 9.68 -5.88
C LEU A 44 2.82 11.14 -5.41
N SER A 45 3.87 11.48 -4.67
CA SER A 45 4.12 12.85 -4.18
C SER A 45 4.67 13.78 -5.26
N ASP A 46 5.31 13.22 -6.29
CA ASP A 46 5.83 13.98 -7.45
C ASP A 46 4.72 14.35 -8.46
N GLN A 47 3.49 13.86 -8.27
CA GLN A 47 2.36 14.15 -9.16
C GLN A 47 1.67 15.48 -8.80
N PHE A 48 1.07 16.11 -9.80
CA PHE A 48 0.35 17.39 -9.63
C PHE A 48 -0.84 17.30 -8.65
N ASN A 49 -1.39 16.11 -8.42
CA ASN A 49 -2.49 15.82 -7.50
C ASN A 49 -2.06 14.98 -6.29
N ALA A 50 -0.78 15.11 -5.87
CA ALA A 50 -0.15 14.34 -4.81
C ALA A 50 -0.99 14.15 -3.54
N PRO A 51 -1.61 15.18 -2.92
CA PRO A 51 -2.39 14.99 -1.70
C PRO A 51 -3.55 13.99 -1.85
N ALA A 52 -4.22 14.02 -3.02
CA ALA A 52 -5.32 13.12 -3.32
C ALA A 52 -4.84 11.69 -3.61
N LEU A 53 -3.70 11.55 -4.30
CA LEU A 53 -3.12 10.25 -4.63
C LEU A 53 -2.57 9.52 -3.39
N VAL A 54 -1.83 10.24 -2.54
CA VAL A 54 -1.29 9.69 -1.29
C VAL A 54 -2.42 9.28 -0.35
N ALA A 55 -3.48 10.10 -0.24
CA ALA A 55 -4.66 9.74 0.56
C ALA A 55 -5.36 8.48 0.01
N ALA A 56 -5.58 8.41 -1.30
CA ALA A 56 -6.20 7.26 -1.94
C ALA A 56 -5.36 5.98 -1.84
N TYR A 57 -4.04 6.08 -1.86
CA TYR A 57 -3.14 4.93 -1.65
C TYR A 57 -3.26 4.38 -0.23
N VAL A 58 -3.20 5.25 0.78
CA VAL A 58 -3.37 4.87 2.20
C VAL A 58 -4.75 4.23 2.42
N GLU A 59 -5.82 4.88 1.95
CA GLU A 59 -7.18 4.36 2.05
C GLU A 59 -7.33 3.01 1.31
N GLY A 60 -6.70 2.87 0.14
CA GLY A 60 -6.68 1.63 -0.61
C GLY A 60 -6.08 0.46 0.19
N LEU A 61 -4.93 0.67 0.84
CA LEU A 61 -4.29 -0.37 1.67
C LEU A 61 -5.20 -0.81 2.82
N GLU A 62 -5.85 0.14 3.48
CA GLU A 62 -6.78 -0.12 4.58
C GLU A 62 -8.02 -0.88 4.11
N ASN A 63 -8.58 -0.48 2.97
CA ASN A 63 -9.75 -1.14 2.39
C ASN A 63 -9.44 -2.58 1.96
N VAL A 64 -8.28 -2.82 1.35
CA VAL A 64 -7.85 -4.18 0.98
C VAL A 64 -7.64 -5.02 2.24
N ALA A 65 -7.04 -4.47 3.29
CA ALA A 65 -6.87 -5.17 4.57
C ALA A 65 -8.22 -5.52 5.22
N ALA A 66 -9.19 -4.60 5.18
CA ALA A 66 -10.53 -4.80 5.75
C ALA A 66 -11.37 -5.83 4.99
N GLN A 67 -11.17 -5.96 3.67
CA GLN A 67 -11.88 -6.91 2.81
C GLN A 67 -11.21 -8.28 2.74
N ALA A 68 -9.97 -8.41 3.21
CA ALA A 68 -9.22 -9.65 3.15
C ALA A 68 -9.85 -10.75 4.04
N PRO A 69 -9.80 -12.02 3.61
CA PRO A 69 -10.25 -13.13 4.45
C PRO A 69 -9.47 -13.19 5.77
N LYS A 70 -10.17 -13.26 6.91
CA LYS A 70 -9.56 -13.31 8.25
C LYS A 70 -8.56 -14.45 8.46
N ALA A 71 -8.69 -15.54 7.70
CA ALA A 71 -7.78 -16.67 7.74
C ALA A 71 -6.38 -16.37 7.19
N LYS A 72 -6.18 -15.26 6.47
CA LYS A 72 -4.88 -14.83 5.94
C LYS A 72 -4.23 -13.80 6.87
N GLU A 73 -3.83 -14.23 8.06
CA GLU A 73 -3.34 -13.33 9.09
C GLU A 73 -2.07 -12.55 8.67
N ASP A 74 -1.11 -13.22 8.05
CA ASP A 74 0.14 -12.59 7.60
C ASP A 74 -0.09 -11.59 6.46
N TYR A 75 -0.98 -11.95 5.54
CA TYR A 75 -1.43 -11.05 4.46
C TYR A 75 -2.04 -9.76 5.03
N VAL A 76 -2.98 -9.90 5.97
CA VAL A 76 -3.64 -8.74 6.61
C VAL A 76 -2.63 -7.90 7.39
N ARG A 77 -1.71 -8.55 8.11
CA ARG A 77 -0.66 -7.87 8.87
C ARG A 77 0.22 -7.01 7.97
N VAL A 78 0.67 -7.56 6.84
CA VAL A 78 1.51 -6.83 5.87
C VAL A 78 0.81 -5.61 5.30
N LEU A 79 -0.48 -5.72 4.96
CA LEU A 79 -1.25 -4.57 4.46
C LEU A 79 -1.43 -3.48 5.52
N GLN A 80 -1.67 -3.86 6.77
CA GLN A 80 -1.77 -2.92 7.89
C GLN A 80 -0.42 -2.25 8.19
N GLU A 81 0.68 -3.01 8.13
CA GLU A 81 2.03 -2.47 8.26
C GLU A 81 2.35 -1.47 7.15
N ALA A 82 1.98 -1.79 5.90
CA ALA A 82 2.12 -0.89 4.76
C ALA A 82 1.34 0.42 4.96
N ALA A 83 0.07 0.32 5.36
CA ALA A 83 -0.76 1.50 5.64
C ALA A 83 -0.17 2.34 6.79
N GLY A 84 0.33 1.68 7.84
CA GLY A 84 1.01 2.33 8.95
C GLY A 84 2.29 3.06 8.52
N ALA A 85 3.12 2.44 7.68
CA ALA A 85 4.33 3.04 7.13
C ALA A 85 4.02 4.24 6.23
N ALA A 86 3.07 4.10 5.30
CA ALA A 86 2.64 5.19 4.41
C ALA A 86 2.08 6.38 5.20
N ARG A 87 1.32 6.13 6.27
CA ARG A 87 0.80 7.19 7.15
C ARG A 87 1.90 7.94 7.91
N ARG A 88 2.98 7.27 8.31
CA ARG A 88 4.14 7.91 8.94
C ARG A 88 4.84 8.83 7.95
N LEU A 89 5.14 8.31 6.75
CA LEU A 89 5.79 9.09 5.68
C LEU A 89 4.96 10.29 5.20
N ARG A 90 3.62 10.25 5.32
CA ARG A 90 2.76 11.39 5.02
C ARG A 90 2.88 12.53 6.04
N ARG A 91 3.32 12.25 7.27
CA ARG A 91 3.43 13.23 8.35
C ARG A 91 4.80 13.91 8.41
N ASP A 92 5.81 13.29 7.82
CA ASP A 92 7.17 13.81 7.68
C ASP A 92 7.27 14.73 6.45
#